data_AF-A0A534A8A7-F1
#
_entry.id   AF-A0A534A8A7-F1
#
_cell.length_a   1.000
_cell.length_b   1.000
_cell.length_c   1.000
_cell.angle_alpha   90.00
_cell.angle_beta   90.00
_cell.angle_gamma   90.00
#
_symmetry.space_group_name_H-M   'P 1'
#
loop_
_entity.id
_entity.type
_entity.pdbx_description
1 polymer ?
#
loop_
_entity_poly.entity_id
_entity_poly.type
_entity_poly.pdbx_seq_one_letter_code
_entity_poly.pdbx_strand_id
1 'polypeptide(L)'
;MKRYQPASCASALLLVVGASACVSAFAAQAGSMPPPPVPPHATEPTLAPMPWSLLRPEQQQILAPVREIWNELAPDVQEHLRQVSQRWPRLGPEQRAQISERMQKWATMTPEQRARLHQRYQQFQQLPPEQQERLRNAFKRFDALPPEERMQLRERFERMSPAERAAFLEGAGAQNRAGVVHEFIQSVPKEERHATREMMESLTPQQRMAAIRAWRAQPPEQREGYRRQLLQMTPEQRAATLAH
;
A
#
# COMPACT_ATOMS: atom_id res chain seq x y z
N MET A 1 -13.14 34.10 20.36
CA MET A 1 -13.45 32.81 19.73
C MET A 1 -12.66 32.67 18.43
N LYS A 2 -11.52 31.98 18.45
CA LYS A 2 -10.67 31.75 17.26
C LYS A 2 -11.23 30.56 16.48
N ARG A 3 -11.65 30.79 15.23
CA ARG A 3 -12.09 29.73 14.30
C ARG A 3 -10.86 28.93 13.89
N TYR A 4 -10.82 27.65 14.28
CA TYR A 4 -9.80 26.69 13.90
C TYR A 4 -10.15 26.18 12.48
N GLN A 5 -9.35 26.53 11.46
CA GLN A 5 -9.46 25.92 10.14
C GLN A 5 -8.62 24.63 10.14
N PRO A 6 -9.21 23.43 9.95
CA PRO A 6 -8.42 22.22 9.82
C PRO A 6 -7.69 22.24 8.46
N ALA A 7 -6.35 22.28 8.51
CA ALA A 7 -5.49 22.14 7.36
C ALA A 7 -5.72 20.77 6.70
N SER A 8 -6.53 20.77 5.64
CA SER A 8 -6.90 19.60 4.86
C SER A 8 -5.73 19.18 3.96
N CYS A 9 -4.68 18.57 4.53
CA CYS A 9 -3.46 18.15 3.84
C CYS A 9 -3.11 16.67 4.10
N ALA A 10 -4.00 15.76 3.72
CA ALA A 10 -3.66 14.35 3.52
C ALA A 10 -4.77 13.69 2.71
N SER A 11 -4.62 13.71 1.38
CA SER A 11 -5.25 12.80 0.41
C SER A 11 -4.74 13.18 -0.98
N ALA A 12 -3.46 12.90 -1.27
CA ALA A 12 -2.96 13.01 -2.63
C ALA A 12 -1.68 12.18 -2.80
N LEU A 13 -1.79 10.86 -2.70
CA LEU A 13 -0.77 9.97 -3.25
C LEU A 13 -1.42 8.64 -3.65
N LEU A 14 -1.41 8.43 -4.97
CA LEU A 14 -1.29 7.15 -5.69
C LEU A 14 -2.56 6.40 -6.07
N LEU A 15 -3.07 6.80 -7.24
CA LEU A 15 -3.75 5.92 -8.19
C LEU A 15 -2.71 5.04 -8.90
N VAL A 16 -2.57 3.79 -8.46
CA VAL A 16 -2.05 2.71 -9.30
C VAL A 16 -3.16 1.66 -9.41
N VAL A 17 -3.77 1.61 -10.60
CA VAL A 17 -4.62 0.50 -11.07
C VAL A 17 -4.00 0.07 -12.40
N GLY A 18 -3.27 -1.05 -12.36
CA GLY A 18 -2.73 -1.70 -13.55
C GLY A 18 -3.73 -2.70 -14.12
N ALA A 19 -3.82 -2.72 -15.45
CA ALA A 19 -4.55 -3.72 -16.24
C ALA A 19 -3.70 -4.11 -17.46
N SER A 20 -3.39 -5.40 -17.59
CA SER A 20 -3.17 -6.19 -18.83
C SER A 20 -2.32 -7.41 -18.47
N ALA A 21 -2.85 -8.64 -18.52
CA ALA A 21 -3.23 -9.45 -19.68
C ALA A 21 -2.05 -10.27 -20.23
N CYS A 22 -2.21 -11.59 -20.03
CA CYS A 22 -1.57 -12.79 -20.56
C CYS A 22 -0.58 -12.68 -21.73
N VAL A 23 0.57 -13.35 -21.58
CA VAL A 23 1.15 -14.24 -22.62
C VAL A 23 1.70 -15.49 -21.94
N SER A 24 1.37 -16.65 -22.51
CA SER A 24 1.68 -17.98 -22.02
C SER A 24 3.07 -18.48 -22.46
N ALA A 25 3.63 -19.32 -21.59
CA ALA A 25 4.46 -20.51 -21.86
C ALA A 25 5.80 -20.38 -22.59
N PHE A 26 6.88 -20.70 -21.85
CA PHE A 26 7.87 -21.68 -22.31
C PHE A 26 8.48 -22.39 -21.10
N ALA A 27 8.43 -23.73 -21.10
CA ALA A 27 9.14 -24.57 -20.15
C ALA A 27 10.53 -24.89 -20.73
N ALA A 28 11.59 -24.70 -19.94
CA ALA A 28 12.87 -25.35 -20.16
C ALA A 28 13.62 -25.48 -18.83
N GLN A 29 14.14 -26.68 -18.63
CA GLN A 29 14.76 -27.22 -17.44
C GLN A 29 16.27 -26.93 -17.47
N ALA A 30 16.86 -26.40 -16.38
CA ALA A 30 18.28 -26.57 -16.06
C ALA A 30 18.65 -25.98 -14.70
N GLY A 31 19.26 -26.81 -13.85
CA GLY A 31 20.32 -26.44 -12.92
C GLY A 31 19.96 -25.57 -11.71
N SER A 32 20.33 -26.03 -10.52
CA SER A 32 20.50 -25.19 -9.33
C SER A 32 21.56 -24.12 -9.62
N MET A 33 21.13 -23.00 -10.20
CA MET A 33 21.89 -21.76 -10.24
C MET A 33 21.73 -21.10 -8.87
N PRO A 34 22.80 -20.67 -8.19
CA PRO A 34 22.65 -19.78 -7.05
C PRO A 34 21.82 -18.56 -7.51
N PRO A 35 20.89 -18.04 -6.68
CA PRO A 35 20.14 -16.85 -7.06
C PRO A 35 21.14 -15.76 -7.45
N PRO A 36 20.96 -15.08 -8.61
CA PRO A 36 21.86 -14.02 -8.98
C PRO A 36 21.92 -13.00 -7.84
N PRO A 37 23.08 -12.39 -7.56
CA PRO A 37 23.15 -11.31 -6.58
C PRO A 37 22.10 -10.27 -6.98
N VAL A 38 21.15 -10.03 -6.08
CA VAL A 38 20.11 -9.02 -6.27
C VAL A 38 20.84 -7.72 -6.58
N PRO A 39 20.71 -7.13 -7.78
CA PRO A 39 21.42 -5.90 -8.08
C PRO A 39 20.96 -4.84 -7.08
N PRO A 40 21.88 -4.02 -6.53
CA PRO A 40 21.46 -2.88 -5.72
C PRO A 40 20.64 -1.96 -6.63
N HIS A 41 19.33 -1.95 -6.38
CA HIS A 41 18.33 -1.14 -7.07
C HIS A 41 18.22 -1.45 -8.57
N ALA A 42 17.19 -2.21 -8.94
CA ALA A 42 16.60 -2.06 -10.27
C ALA A 42 16.31 -0.56 -10.45
N THR A 43 17.12 0.10 -11.27
CA THR A 43 16.94 1.50 -11.63
C THR A 43 15.64 1.56 -12.43
N GLU A 44 14.53 1.88 -11.77
CA GLU A 44 13.33 2.26 -12.49
C GLU A 44 13.73 3.42 -13.42
N PRO A 45 13.33 3.39 -14.71
CA PRO A 45 13.66 4.46 -15.62
C PRO A 45 13.15 5.77 -15.03
N THR A 46 14.06 6.65 -14.65
CA THR A 46 13.70 7.98 -14.16
C THR A 46 13.03 8.70 -15.32
N LEU A 47 11.70 8.83 -15.25
CA LEU A 47 10.92 9.53 -16.25
C LEU A 47 11.46 10.97 -16.39
N ALA A 48 11.72 11.40 -17.62
CA ALA A 48 12.19 12.75 -17.88
C ALA A 48 11.05 13.76 -17.61
N PRO A 49 11.35 14.94 -17.02
CA PRO A 49 10.35 15.99 -16.86
C PRO A 49 9.83 16.47 -18.22
N MET A 50 8.51 16.61 -18.33
CA MET A 50 7.85 17.01 -19.57
C MET A 50 7.43 18.49 -19.49
N PRO A 51 7.94 19.38 -20.36
CA PRO A 51 7.48 20.77 -20.39
C PRO A 51 6.02 20.87 -20.84
N TRP A 52 5.30 21.86 -20.29
CA TRP A 52 3.88 22.13 -20.57
C TRP A 52 3.56 22.26 -22.07
N SER A 53 4.50 22.79 -22.86
CA SER A 53 4.36 22.99 -24.31
C SER A 53 4.24 21.68 -25.10
N LEU A 54 4.64 20.54 -24.53
CA LEU A 54 4.50 19.23 -25.19
C LEU A 54 3.12 18.58 -24.97
N LEU A 55 2.28 19.15 -24.11
CA LEU A 55 0.90 18.69 -23.95
C LEU A 55 0.06 19.12 -25.15
N ARG A 56 -0.85 18.24 -25.60
CA ARG A 56 -1.82 18.59 -26.64
C ARG A 56 -2.79 19.67 -26.17
N PRO A 57 -3.37 20.50 -27.07
CA PRO A 57 -4.29 21.57 -26.69
C PRO A 57 -5.45 21.10 -25.79
N GLU A 58 -6.03 19.94 -26.08
CA GLU A 58 -7.13 19.38 -25.28
C GLU A 58 -6.66 18.99 -23.86
N GLN A 59 -5.42 18.48 -23.75
CA GLN A 59 -4.82 18.13 -22.47
C GLN A 59 -4.49 19.37 -21.65
N GLN A 60 -3.99 20.42 -22.30
CA GLN A 60 -3.72 21.71 -21.68
C GLN A 60 -5.00 22.35 -21.12
N GLN A 61 -6.14 22.22 -21.81
CA GLN A 61 -7.42 22.72 -21.29
C GLN A 61 -7.87 21.95 -20.04
N ILE A 62 -7.76 20.62 -20.05
CA ILE A 62 -8.15 19.78 -18.90
C ILE A 62 -7.25 20.05 -17.69
N LEU A 63 -5.95 20.21 -17.92
CA LEU A 63 -4.94 20.39 -16.88
C LEU A 63 -4.70 21.87 -16.55
N ALA A 64 -5.47 22.80 -17.13
CA ALA A 64 -5.31 24.24 -16.94
C ALA A 64 -5.19 24.68 -15.47
N PRO A 65 -5.93 24.09 -14.50
CA PRO A 65 -5.81 24.48 -13.10
C PRO A 65 -4.40 24.28 -12.53
N VAL A 66 -3.63 23.29 -13.01
CA VAL A 66 -2.28 22.98 -12.51
C VAL A 66 -1.17 23.55 -13.40
N ARG A 67 -1.50 24.39 -14.38
CA ARG A 67 -0.53 24.96 -15.34
C ARG A 67 0.65 25.64 -14.66
N GLU A 68 0.36 26.55 -13.73
CA GLU A 68 1.38 27.37 -13.05
C GLU A 68 2.35 26.53 -12.23
N ILE A 69 1.87 25.40 -11.71
CA ILE A 69 2.64 24.51 -10.85
C ILE A 69 3.24 23.33 -11.60
N TRP A 70 2.99 23.20 -12.92
CA TRP A 70 3.31 22.02 -13.70
C TRP A 70 4.79 21.64 -13.63
N ASN A 71 5.67 22.63 -13.76
CA ASN A 71 7.12 22.43 -13.73
C ASN A 71 7.66 22.09 -12.34
N GLU A 72 6.87 22.29 -11.28
CA GLU A 72 7.23 21.90 -9.91
C GLU A 72 6.78 20.46 -9.58
N LEU A 73 5.94 19.85 -10.42
CA LEU A 73 5.47 18.48 -10.24
C LEU A 73 6.58 17.49 -10.59
N ALA A 74 6.61 16.36 -9.85
CA ALA A 74 7.53 15.27 -10.17
C ALA A 74 7.19 14.65 -11.56
N PRO A 75 8.17 14.11 -12.30
CA PRO A 75 7.96 13.63 -13.66
C PRO A 75 6.92 12.52 -13.80
N ASP A 76 6.83 11.62 -12.84
CA ASP A 76 5.82 10.57 -12.78
C ASP A 76 4.41 11.14 -12.54
N VAL A 77 4.31 12.22 -11.75
CA VAL A 77 3.06 12.94 -11.51
C VAL A 77 2.60 13.67 -12.77
N GLN A 78 3.53 14.30 -13.50
CA GLN A 78 3.26 14.90 -14.81
C GLN A 78 2.73 13.85 -15.79
N GLU A 79 3.40 12.70 -15.89
CA GLU A 79 2.98 11.60 -16.75
C GLU A 79 1.60 11.05 -16.35
N HIS A 80 1.34 10.91 -15.04
CA HIS A 80 0.04 10.47 -14.54
C HIS A 80 -1.09 11.45 -14.92
N LEU A 81 -0.89 12.75 -14.72
CA LEU A 81 -1.88 13.77 -15.11
C LEU A 81 -2.10 13.78 -16.63
N ARG A 82 -1.06 13.54 -17.42
CA ARG A 82 -1.18 13.36 -18.87
C ARG A 82 -2.01 12.13 -19.23
N GLN A 83 -1.88 11.01 -18.52
CA GLN A 83 -2.72 9.82 -18.72
C GLN A 83 -4.18 10.07 -18.29
N VAL A 84 -4.39 10.79 -17.18
CA VAL A 84 -5.72 11.20 -16.73
C VAL A 84 -6.42 12.07 -17.77
N SER A 85 -5.71 13.05 -18.36
CA SER A 85 -6.28 13.90 -19.42
C SER A 85 -6.64 13.11 -20.69
N GLN A 86 -5.91 12.05 -21.03
CA GLN A 86 -6.28 11.16 -22.15
C GLN A 86 -7.57 10.39 -21.89
N ARG A 87 -7.78 9.96 -20.65
CA ARG A 87 -8.96 9.19 -20.25
C ARG A 87 -10.17 10.09 -19.97
N TRP A 88 -9.97 11.40 -19.83
CA TRP A 88 -10.99 12.39 -19.49
C TRP A 88 -12.31 12.24 -20.26
N PRO A 89 -12.32 12.03 -21.60
CA PRO A 89 -13.57 11.89 -22.35
C PRO A 89 -14.39 10.65 -21.95
N ARG A 90 -13.74 9.62 -21.39
CA ARG A 90 -14.38 8.37 -20.95
C ARG A 90 -14.83 8.40 -19.48
N LEU A 91 -14.49 9.44 -18.71
CA LEU A 91 -14.87 9.57 -17.31
C LEU A 91 -16.30 10.08 -17.17
N GLY A 92 -17.02 9.59 -16.16
CA GLY A 92 -18.33 10.10 -15.77
C GLY A 92 -18.27 11.49 -15.12
N PRO A 93 -19.40 12.22 -15.01
CA PRO A 93 -19.44 13.59 -14.49
C PRO A 93 -18.89 13.71 -13.07
N GLU A 94 -19.23 12.77 -12.18
CA GLU A 94 -18.75 12.74 -10.80
C GLU A 94 -17.23 12.55 -10.72
N GLN A 95 -16.67 11.65 -11.52
CA GLN A 95 -15.23 11.42 -11.58
C GLN A 95 -14.49 12.67 -12.07
N ARG A 96 -15.01 13.34 -13.10
CA ARG A 96 -14.44 14.60 -13.58
C ARG A 96 -14.49 15.68 -12.50
N ALA A 97 -15.61 15.81 -11.79
CA ALA A 97 -15.74 16.77 -10.70
C ALA A 97 -14.70 16.54 -9.59
N GLN A 98 -14.53 15.29 -9.15
CA GLN A 98 -13.53 14.93 -8.13
C GLN A 98 -12.10 15.24 -8.58
N ILE A 99 -11.75 14.96 -9.84
CA ILE A 99 -10.40 15.23 -10.34
C ILE A 99 -10.18 16.74 -10.47
N SER A 100 -11.16 17.48 -10.99
CA SER A 100 -11.11 18.96 -11.06
C SER A 100 -10.93 19.59 -9.69
N GLU A 101 -11.69 19.14 -8.68
CA GLU A 101 -11.57 19.63 -7.30
C GLU A 101 -10.16 19.37 -6.74
N ARG A 102 -9.61 18.17 -6.96
CA ARG A 102 -8.25 17.84 -6.53
C ARG A 102 -7.20 18.71 -7.21
N MET A 103 -7.33 18.93 -8.52
CA MET A 103 -6.44 19.81 -9.29
C MET A 103 -6.51 21.25 -8.76
N GLN A 104 -7.72 21.77 -8.49
CA GLN A 104 -7.90 23.10 -7.93
C GLN A 104 -7.30 23.21 -6.52
N LYS A 105 -7.47 22.19 -5.68
CA LYS A 105 -6.87 22.15 -4.34
C LYS A 105 -5.34 22.16 -4.39
N TRP A 106 -4.73 21.48 -5.36
CA TRP A 106 -3.29 21.53 -5.56
C TRP A 106 -2.82 22.89 -6.06
N ALA A 107 -3.57 23.49 -7.00
CA ALA A 107 -3.28 24.81 -7.52
C ALA A 107 -3.30 25.91 -6.44
N THR A 108 -4.12 25.76 -5.41
CA THR A 108 -4.23 26.71 -4.29
C THR A 108 -3.27 26.43 -3.13
N MET A 109 -2.42 25.39 -3.22
CA MET A 109 -1.43 25.11 -2.17
C MET A 109 -0.33 26.17 -2.14
N THR A 110 0.07 26.58 -0.93
CA THR A 110 1.21 27.48 -0.77
C THR A 110 2.53 26.78 -1.17
N PRO A 111 3.60 27.51 -1.53
CA PRO A 111 4.90 26.92 -1.80
C PRO A 111 5.40 25.98 -0.69
N GLU A 112 5.15 26.32 0.58
CA GLU A 112 5.54 25.50 1.74
C GLU A 112 4.73 24.20 1.81
N GLN A 113 3.43 24.26 1.51
CA GLN A 113 2.57 23.08 1.44
C GLN A 113 3.01 22.14 0.32
N ARG A 114 3.36 22.69 -0.85
CA ARG A 114 3.90 21.96 -2.00
C ARG A 114 5.24 21.32 -1.67
N ALA A 115 6.16 22.06 -1.04
CA ALA A 115 7.46 21.54 -0.60
C ALA A 115 7.30 20.35 0.38
N ARG A 116 6.40 20.47 1.36
CA ARG A 116 6.09 19.36 2.28
C ARG A 116 5.52 18.14 1.57
N LEU A 117 4.65 18.35 0.57
CA LEU A 117 4.10 17.27 -0.23
C LEU A 117 5.20 16.58 -1.05
N HIS A 118 6.08 17.35 -1.68
CA HIS A 118 7.22 16.84 -2.44
C HIS A 118 8.16 16.01 -1.55
N GLN A 119 8.48 16.49 -0.34
CA GLN A 119 9.30 15.74 0.62
C GLN A 119 8.67 14.40 1.00
N ARG A 120 7.36 14.39 1.31
CA ARG A 120 6.63 13.15 1.63
C ARG A 120 6.60 12.18 0.45
N TYR A 121 6.45 12.71 -0.75
CA TYR A 121 6.49 11.93 -1.97
C TYR A 121 7.87 11.27 -2.18
N GLN A 122 8.96 12.02 -2.00
CA GLN A 122 10.31 11.47 -2.06
C GLN A 122 10.55 10.38 -1.02
N GLN A 123 10.09 10.59 0.22
CA GLN A 123 10.15 9.57 1.26
C GLN A 123 9.38 8.31 0.87
N PHE A 124 8.21 8.46 0.25
CA PHE A 124 7.42 7.34 -0.24
C PHE A 124 8.16 6.56 -1.33
N GLN A 125 8.78 7.25 -2.29
CA GLN A 125 9.53 6.61 -3.38
C GLN A 125 10.76 5.85 -2.90
N GLN A 126 11.35 6.27 -1.78
CA GLN A 126 12.47 5.57 -1.15
C GLN A 126 12.04 4.29 -0.41
N LEU A 127 10.74 4.04 -0.21
CA LEU A 127 10.27 2.82 0.42
C LEU A 127 10.44 1.61 -0.53
N PRO A 128 10.74 0.42 0.01
CA PRO A 128 10.70 -0.82 -0.76
C PRO A 128 9.35 -1.04 -1.45
N PRO A 129 9.30 -1.65 -2.65
CA PRO A 129 8.07 -1.84 -3.42
C PRO A 129 6.91 -2.46 -2.63
N GLU A 130 7.20 -3.44 -1.77
CA GLU A 130 6.20 -4.09 -0.93
C GLU A 130 5.61 -3.13 0.11
N GLN A 131 6.42 -2.23 0.65
CA GLN A 131 5.96 -1.20 1.58
C GLN A 131 5.12 -0.14 0.86
N GLN A 132 5.55 0.28 -0.33
CA GLN A 132 4.77 1.18 -1.18
C GLN A 132 3.39 0.60 -1.49
N GLU A 133 3.32 -0.67 -1.88
CA GLU A 133 2.07 -1.36 -2.17
C GLU A 133 1.16 -1.46 -0.93
N ARG A 134 1.73 -1.78 0.24
CA ARG A 134 0.97 -1.80 1.50
C ARG A 134 0.34 -0.45 1.81
N LEU A 135 1.10 0.64 1.65
CA LEU A 135 0.59 2.00 1.86
C LEU A 135 -0.51 2.35 0.86
N ARG A 136 -0.32 2.01 -0.43
CA ARG A 136 -1.35 2.19 -1.47
C ARG A 136 -2.64 1.46 -1.11
N ASN A 137 -2.56 0.22 -0.66
CA ASN A 137 -3.72 -0.58 -0.26
C ASN A 137 -4.38 -0.06 1.02
N ALA A 138 -3.60 0.42 2.00
CA ALA A 138 -4.12 1.08 3.19
C ALA A 138 -4.90 2.34 2.84
N PHE A 139 -4.39 3.15 1.92
CA PHE A 139 -5.06 4.35 1.45
C PHE A 139 -6.37 4.02 0.70
N LYS A 140 -6.37 3.02 -0.18
CA LYS A 140 -7.59 2.56 -0.88
C LYS A 140 -8.70 2.16 0.10
N ARG A 141 -8.36 1.43 1.16
CA ARG A 141 -9.31 1.07 2.23
C ARG A 141 -9.82 2.31 2.96
N PHE A 142 -8.93 3.22 3.32
CA PHE A 142 -9.30 4.47 3.97
C PHE A 142 -10.27 5.31 3.13
N ASP A 143 -10.03 5.42 1.82
CA ASP A 143 -10.87 6.22 0.92
C ASP A 143 -12.27 5.61 0.73
N ALA A 144 -12.39 4.29 0.88
CA ALA A 144 -13.65 3.57 0.82
C ALA A 144 -14.50 3.66 2.10
N LEU A 145 -13.97 4.22 3.20
CA LEU A 145 -14.72 4.38 4.45
C LEU A 145 -15.76 5.52 4.35
N PRO A 146 -16.90 5.41 5.06
CA PRO A 146 -17.85 6.51 5.21
C PRO A 146 -17.18 7.79 5.73
N PRO A 147 -17.69 8.99 5.36
CA PRO A 147 -17.10 10.27 5.77
C PRO A 147 -16.85 10.40 7.28
N GLU A 148 -17.79 9.93 8.10
CA GLU A 148 -17.73 9.96 9.56
C GLU A 148 -16.60 9.07 10.09
N GLU A 149 -16.48 7.85 9.56
CA GLU A 149 -15.40 6.91 9.93
C GLU A 149 -14.03 7.43 9.51
N ARG A 150 -13.93 8.05 8.31
CA ARG A 150 -12.70 8.71 7.87
C ARG A 150 -12.29 9.83 8.81
N MET A 151 -13.25 10.63 9.28
CA MET A 151 -13.00 11.71 10.21
C MET A 151 -12.48 11.18 11.55
N GLN A 152 -13.17 10.20 12.14
CA GLN A 152 -12.74 9.58 13.40
C GLN A 152 -11.35 8.96 13.29
N LEU A 153 -11.07 8.27 12.19
CA LEU A 153 -9.76 7.65 11.98
C LEU A 153 -8.65 8.68 11.79
N ARG A 154 -8.95 9.80 11.10
CA ARG A 154 -8.03 10.94 10.95
C ARG A 154 -7.71 11.57 12.31
N GLU A 155 -8.72 11.87 13.12
CA GLU A 155 -8.50 12.43 14.45
C GLU A 155 -7.67 11.49 15.34
N ARG A 156 -7.98 10.20 15.30
CA ARG A 156 -7.22 9.20 16.05
C ARG A 156 -5.76 9.18 15.59
N PHE A 157 -5.50 9.19 14.28
CA PHE A 157 -4.16 9.22 13.71
C PHE A 157 -3.40 10.50 14.08
N GLU A 158 -4.08 11.66 14.10
CA GLU A 158 -3.51 12.94 14.50
C GLU A 158 -3.09 12.95 15.98
N ARG A 159 -3.81 12.25 16.85
CA ARG A 159 -3.47 12.11 18.28
C ARG A 159 -2.35 11.11 18.58
N MET A 160 -1.97 10.26 17.62
CA MET A 160 -0.88 9.28 17.79
C MET A 160 0.51 9.93 17.76
N SER A 161 1.43 9.39 18.56
CA SER A 161 2.86 9.66 18.48
C SER A 161 3.46 9.14 17.16
N PRO A 162 4.65 9.60 16.74
CA PRO A 162 5.30 9.11 15.52
C PRO A 162 5.48 7.58 15.48
N ALA A 163 5.84 6.97 16.61
CA ALA A 163 5.99 5.52 16.71
C ALA A 163 4.65 4.77 16.54
N GLU A 164 3.59 5.27 17.17
CA GLU A 164 2.25 4.70 17.03
C GLU A 164 1.70 4.86 15.61
N ARG A 165 2.00 5.97 14.94
CA ARG A 165 1.63 6.17 13.52
C ARG A 165 2.34 5.18 12.61
N ALA A 166 3.64 4.93 12.84
CA ALA A 166 4.38 3.93 12.09
C ALA A 166 3.77 2.53 12.28
N ALA A 167 3.52 2.14 13.53
CA ALA A 167 2.86 0.88 13.86
C ALA A 167 1.42 0.79 13.32
N PHE A 168 0.67 1.91 13.28
CA PHE A 168 -0.67 1.96 12.71
C PHE A 168 -0.66 1.76 11.19
N LEU A 169 0.28 2.39 10.47
CA LEU A 169 0.44 2.23 9.02
C LEU A 169 0.95 0.82 8.66
N GLU A 170 1.85 0.27 9.48
CA GLU A 170 2.26 -1.14 9.40
C GLU A 170 1.06 -2.08 9.68
N GLY A 171 0.23 -1.70 10.66
CA GLY A 171 -0.95 -2.41 11.15
C GLY A 171 -2.23 -2.22 10.33
N ALA A 172 -2.27 -1.33 9.33
CA ALA A 172 -3.40 -1.25 8.41
C ALA A 172 -3.47 -2.51 7.52
N GLY A 173 -2.37 -3.23 7.32
CA GLY A 173 -2.38 -4.63 6.85
C GLY A 173 -2.75 -5.65 7.93
N ALA A 174 -2.71 -5.26 9.20
CA ALA A 174 -3.02 -6.10 10.35
C ALA A 174 -4.51 -6.24 10.68
N GLN A 175 -5.42 -5.47 10.08
CA GLN A 175 -6.87 -5.77 10.20
C GLN A 175 -7.22 -7.12 9.55
N ASN A 176 -6.56 -7.45 8.42
CA ASN A 176 -6.60 -8.81 7.86
C ASN A 176 -5.83 -9.80 8.74
N ARG A 177 -4.70 -9.41 9.35
CA ARG A 177 -3.91 -10.28 10.24
C ARG A 177 -4.66 -10.65 11.53
N ALA A 178 -5.32 -9.69 12.17
CA ALA A 178 -6.04 -9.86 13.42
C ALA A 178 -7.25 -10.77 13.22
N GLY A 179 -8.02 -10.59 12.13
CA GLY A 179 -9.11 -11.50 11.78
C GLY A 179 -8.62 -12.93 11.50
N VAL A 180 -7.53 -13.07 10.73
CA VAL A 180 -6.96 -14.37 10.35
C VAL A 180 -6.34 -15.11 11.55
N VAL A 181 -5.62 -14.40 12.43
CA VAL A 181 -5.09 -14.96 13.68
C VAL A 181 -6.21 -15.28 14.65
N HIS A 182 -7.26 -14.45 14.72
CA HIS A 182 -8.41 -14.70 15.58
C HIS A 182 -9.16 -15.97 15.18
N GLU A 183 -9.43 -16.16 13.88
CA GLU A 183 -9.99 -17.41 13.33
C GLU A 183 -9.12 -18.61 13.69
N PHE A 184 -7.80 -18.51 13.47
CA PHE A 184 -6.87 -19.57 13.82
C PHE A 184 -6.96 -19.93 15.32
N ILE A 185 -6.89 -18.96 16.22
CA ILE A 185 -6.95 -19.19 17.68
C ILE A 185 -8.31 -19.72 18.13
N GLN A 186 -9.41 -19.32 17.49
CA GLN A 186 -10.75 -19.85 17.79
C GLN A 186 -10.86 -21.35 17.46
N SER A 187 -10.18 -21.82 16.41
CA SER A 187 -10.19 -23.23 16.01
C SER A 187 -9.43 -24.15 16.98
N VAL A 188 -8.65 -23.59 17.90
CA VAL A 188 -7.81 -24.34 18.85
C VAL A 188 -8.62 -24.68 20.11
N PRO A 189 -8.61 -25.95 20.58
CA PRO A 189 -9.17 -26.35 21.87
C PRO A 189 -8.65 -25.47 23.01
N LYS A 190 -9.50 -25.13 23.99
CA LYS A 190 -9.20 -24.10 25.00
C LYS A 190 -7.93 -24.39 25.78
N GLU A 191 -7.70 -25.68 26.04
CA GLU A 191 -6.61 -26.25 26.81
C GLU A 191 -5.25 -26.07 26.09
N GLU A 192 -5.26 -26.02 24.76
CA GLU A 192 -4.06 -25.91 23.93
C GLU A 192 -3.79 -24.48 23.42
N ARG A 193 -4.66 -23.52 23.74
CA ARG A 193 -4.53 -22.13 23.29
C ARG A 193 -3.29 -21.46 23.84
N HIS A 194 -2.87 -21.77 25.07
CA HIS A 194 -1.69 -21.15 25.68
C HIS A 194 -0.43 -21.48 24.89
N ALA A 195 -0.10 -22.78 24.76
CA ALA A 195 1.06 -23.24 24.00
C ALA A 195 1.02 -22.76 22.55
N THR A 196 -0.18 -22.72 21.94
CA THR A 196 -0.33 -22.22 20.57
C THR A 196 -0.07 -20.71 20.46
N ARG A 197 -0.48 -19.91 21.46
CA ARG A 197 -0.19 -18.47 21.51
C ARG A 197 1.31 -18.22 21.71
N GLU A 198 1.94 -18.91 22.65
CA GLU A 198 3.39 -18.81 22.88
C GLU A 198 4.18 -19.14 21.61
N MET A 199 3.79 -20.23 20.91
CA MET A 199 4.36 -20.54 19.61
C MET A 199 4.18 -19.40 18.62
N MET A 200 2.96 -18.85 18.47
CA MET A 200 2.69 -17.77 17.52
C MET A 200 3.42 -16.46 17.87
N GLU A 201 3.63 -16.20 19.15
CA GLU A 201 4.39 -15.06 19.67
C GLU A 201 5.88 -15.21 19.38
N SER A 202 6.41 -16.44 19.43
CA SER A 202 7.80 -16.74 19.05
C SER A 202 8.08 -16.60 17.54
N LEU A 203 7.05 -16.63 16.69
CA LEU A 203 7.18 -16.49 15.24
C LEU A 203 7.29 -15.03 14.81
N THR A 204 8.16 -14.78 13.84
CA THR A 204 8.18 -13.49 13.14
C THR A 204 6.84 -13.21 12.45
N PRO A 205 6.53 -11.94 12.14
CA PRO A 205 5.34 -11.58 11.39
C PRO A 205 5.17 -12.42 10.10
N GLN A 206 6.23 -12.63 9.32
CA GLN A 206 6.19 -13.40 8.08
C GLN A 206 5.91 -14.88 8.33
N GLN A 207 6.63 -15.51 9.26
CA GLN A 207 6.45 -16.92 9.61
C GLN A 207 5.05 -17.20 10.16
N ARG A 208 4.49 -16.29 10.97
CA ARG A 208 3.11 -16.40 11.48
C ARG A 208 2.09 -16.46 10.33
N MET A 209 2.33 -15.71 9.26
CA MET A 209 1.45 -15.72 8.08
C MET A 209 1.66 -16.97 7.21
N ALA A 210 2.90 -17.43 7.05
CA ALA A 210 3.18 -18.70 6.39
C ALA A 210 2.48 -19.86 7.12
N ALA A 211 2.57 -19.89 8.45
CA ALA A 211 1.93 -20.91 9.28
C ALA A 211 0.40 -20.92 9.11
N ILE A 212 -0.25 -19.75 9.17
CA ILE A 212 -1.71 -19.67 9.04
C ILE A 212 -2.17 -19.96 7.61
N ARG A 213 -1.39 -19.56 6.59
CA ARG A 213 -1.67 -19.90 5.19
C ARG A 213 -1.59 -21.42 4.97
N ALA A 214 -0.51 -22.04 5.43
CA ALA A 214 -0.31 -23.48 5.33
C ALA A 214 -1.39 -24.25 6.10
N TRP A 215 -1.78 -23.78 7.28
CA TRP A 215 -2.91 -24.32 8.05
C TRP A 215 -4.23 -24.25 7.28
N ARG A 216 -4.57 -23.10 6.68
CA ARG A 216 -5.81 -22.97 5.88
C ARG A 216 -5.82 -23.85 4.63
N ALA A 217 -4.64 -24.07 4.04
CA ALA A 217 -4.48 -24.94 2.87
C ALA A 217 -4.70 -26.43 3.19
N GLN A 218 -4.63 -26.83 4.46
CA GLN A 218 -4.98 -28.18 4.88
C GLN A 218 -6.50 -28.42 4.83
N PRO A 219 -6.93 -29.65 4.48
CA PRO A 219 -8.30 -30.09 4.72
C PRO A 219 -8.72 -29.87 6.18
N PRO A 220 -9.98 -29.48 6.47
CA PRO A 220 -10.44 -29.13 7.82
C PRO A 220 -10.07 -30.17 8.90
N GLU A 221 -10.15 -31.45 8.56
CA GLU A 221 -9.83 -32.59 9.43
C GLU A 221 -8.33 -32.75 9.71
N GLN A 222 -7.44 -32.18 8.89
CA GLN A 222 -5.98 -32.28 9.04
C GLN A 222 -5.36 -31.05 9.72
N ARG A 223 -6.13 -29.98 9.86
CA ARG A 223 -5.70 -28.69 10.41
C ARG A 223 -5.14 -28.78 11.83
N GLU A 224 -5.76 -29.58 12.67
CA GLU A 224 -5.30 -29.77 14.06
C GLU A 224 -3.98 -30.53 14.10
N GLY A 225 -3.84 -31.58 13.29
CA GLY A 225 -2.61 -32.36 13.15
C GLY A 225 -1.43 -31.50 12.72
N TYR A 226 -1.63 -30.66 11.69
CA TYR A 226 -0.60 -29.71 11.23
C TYR A 226 -0.16 -28.74 12.35
N ARG A 227 -1.10 -28.17 13.11
CA ARG A 227 -0.75 -27.29 14.24
C ARG A 227 0.06 -28.02 15.30
N ARG A 228 -0.35 -29.23 15.71
CA ARG A 228 0.39 -30.03 16.71
C ARG A 228 1.79 -30.39 16.20
N GLN A 229 1.94 -30.67 14.92
CA GLN A 229 3.25 -30.89 14.30
C GLN A 229 4.15 -29.66 14.45
N LEU A 230 3.65 -28.45 14.18
CA LEU A 230 4.42 -27.22 14.38
C LEU A 230 4.85 -27.01 15.85
N LEU A 231 4.01 -27.39 16.80
CA LEU A 231 4.34 -27.31 18.23
C LEU A 231 5.44 -28.29 18.65
N GLN A 232 5.54 -29.44 17.99
CA GLN A 232 6.59 -30.44 18.26
C GLN A 232 7.95 -30.08 17.64
N MET A 233 7.98 -29.21 16.63
CA MET A 233 9.22 -28.73 16.02
C MET A 233 10.00 -27.80 16.96
N THR A 234 11.34 -27.84 16.87
CA THR A 234 12.17 -26.80 17.50
C THR A 234 11.93 -25.44 16.82
N PRO A 235 12.29 -24.32 17.48
CA PRO A 235 12.21 -23.00 16.85
C PRO A 235 12.95 -22.93 15.50
N GLU A 236 14.13 -23.54 15.37
CA GLU A 236 14.89 -23.53 14.12
C GLU A 236 14.18 -24.35 13.02
N GLN A 237 13.70 -25.55 13.36
CA GLN A 237 12.98 -26.42 12.42
C GLN A 237 11.68 -25.76 11.93
N ARG A 238 10.96 -25.11 12.84
CA ARG A 238 9.75 -24.36 12.51
C ARG A 238 10.06 -23.16 11.61
N ALA A 239 11.14 -22.43 11.91
CA ALA A 239 11.58 -21.32 11.10
C ALA A 239 11.94 -21.75 9.68
N ALA A 240 12.66 -22.88 9.53
CA ALA A 240 13.01 -23.46 8.23
C ALA A 240 11.77 -23.91 7.45
N THR A 241 10.81 -24.57 8.11
CA THR A 241 9.57 -25.04 7.48
C THR A 241 8.69 -23.89 6.98
N LEU A 242 8.69 -22.76 7.70
CA LEU A 242 7.87 -21.58 7.42
C LEU A 242 8.59 -20.51 6.59
N ALA A 243 9.79 -20.81 6.05
CA ALA A 243 10.57 -19.89 5.23
C ALA A 243 10.09 -19.85 3.76
N HIS A 244 9.25 -20.80 3.35
CA HIS A 244 8.67 -20.93 2.00
C HIS A 244 7.23 -20.38 1.94
#